data_AF-A0A1Y4S0Q3-F1
#
_entry.id   AF-A0A1Y4S0Q3-F1
#
_cell.length_a   1.000
_cell.length_b   1.000
_cell.length_c   1.000
_cell.angle_alpha   90.00
_cell.angle_beta   90.00
_cell.angle_gamma   90.00
#
_symmetry.space_group_name_H-M   'P 1'
#
loop_
_entity.id
_entity.type
_entity.pdbx_description
1 polymer ?
#
loop_
_entity_poly.entity_id
_entity_poly.type
_entity_poly.pdbx_seq_one_letter_code
_entity_poly.pdbx_strand_id
1 'polypeptide(L)' 'MFVKVVQNNRGKKGTYFCSLVESYRDGDKIKHRTIRSFGLLTEEQVPYLKAMYAKKKPRLVYDDEE' A
#
# COMPACT_ATOMS: atom_id res chain seq x y z
N MET A 1 7.93 1.35 7.38
CA MET A 1 7.42 1.23 5.99
C MET A 1 5.91 1.37 6.02
N PHE A 2 5.31 1.94 4.97
CA PHE A 2 3.86 2.05 4.83
C PHE A 2 3.46 2.04 3.36
N VAL A 3 2.20 1.73 3.09
CA VAL A 3 1.62 1.83 1.74
C VAL A 3 1.13 3.25 1.52
N LYS A 4 1.72 3.96 0.57
CA LYS A 4 1.24 5.25 0.09
C LYS A 4 0.16 5.01 -0.97
N VAL A 5 -0.98 5.69 -0.83
CA VAL A 5 -2.14 5.58 -1.72
C VAL A 5 -2.45 6.97 -2.26
N VAL A 6 -2.44 7.14 -3.58
CA VAL A 6 -2.73 8.41 -4.25
C VAL A 6 -3.89 8.21 -5.20
N GLN A 7 -4.93 9.05 -5.08
CA GLN A 7 -6.11 8.96 -5.93
C GLN A 7 -5.78 9.21 -7.40
N ASN A 8 -6.35 8.41 -8.29
CA ASN A 8 -6.24 8.61 -9.73
C ASN A 8 -7.19 9.73 -10.20
N ASN A 9 -6.74 10.98 -10.10
CA ASN A 9 -7.58 12.16 -10.40
C ASN A 9 -7.92 12.33 -11.89
N ARG A 10 -7.15 11.76 -12.81
CA ARG A 10 -7.32 11.95 -14.27
C ARG A 10 -7.84 10.70 -14.99
N GLY A 11 -7.96 9.57 -14.30
CA GLY A 11 -8.33 8.29 -14.90
C GLY A 11 -9.64 7.72 -14.34
N LYS A 12 -9.72 6.39 -14.32
CA LYS A 12 -10.90 5.66 -13.82
C LYS A 12 -11.15 6.00 -12.34
N LYS A 13 -12.36 6.46 -12.01
CA LYS A 13 -12.77 6.68 -10.61
C LYS A 13 -12.71 5.36 -9.82
N GLY A 14 -12.48 5.45 -8.50
CA GLY A 14 -12.30 4.28 -7.63
C GLY A 14 -10.98 3.54 -7.86
N THR A 15 -9.99 4.19 -8.50
CA THR A 15 -8.65 3.63 -8.66
C THR A 15 -7.57 4.51 -8.04
N TYR A 16 -6.48 3.88 -7.61
CA TYR A 16 -5.43 4.51 -6.81
C TYR A 16 -4.04 4.04 -7.24
N PHE A 17 -3.10 4.97 -7.37
CA PHE A 17 -1.69 4.65 -7.50
C PHE A 17 -1.13 4.31 -6.13
N CYS A 18 -0.62 3.08 -5.99
CA CYS A 18 -0.12 2.57 -4.72
C CYS A 18 1.39 2.30 -4.78
N SER A 19 2.10 2.64 -3.70
CA SER A 19 3.53 2.34 -3.58
C SER A 19 3.94 2.00 -2.15
N LEU A 20 4.96 1.16 -2.01
CA LEU A 20 5.59 0.85 -0.73
C LEU A 20 6.65 1.90 -0.45
N VAL A 21 6.51 2.58 0.68
CA VAL A 21 7.40 3.66 1.11
C VAL A 21 8.12 3.28 2.39
N GLU A 22 9.41 3.54 2.44
CA GLU A 22 10.24 3.41 3.64
C GLU A 22 10.60 4.79 4.17
N SER A 23 10.46 4.93 5.49
CA SER A 23 10.97 6.08 6.23
C SER A 23 12.37 5.76 6.70
N TYR A 24 13.32 6.64 6.43
CA TYR A 24 14.71 6.52 6.87
C TYR A 24 15.19 7.85 7.43
N ARG A 25 16.22 7.80 8.27
CA ARG A 25 16.83 8.98 8.87
C ARG A 25 18.06 9.37 8.07
N ASP A 26 18.15 10.65 7.74
CA ASP A 26 19.28 11.24 7.03
C ASP A 26 19.73 12.47 7.83
N GLY A 27 20.73 12.27 8.68
CA GLY A 27 21.11 13.21 9.74
C GLY A 27 19.95 13.46 10.72
N ASP A 28 19.58 14.73 10.88
CA ASP A 28 18.47 15.14 11.75
C ASP A 28 17.10 15.11 11.07
N LYS A 29 17.02 14.78 9.78
CA LYS A 29 15.78 14.79 9.02
C LYS A 29 15.26 13.37 8.79
N ILE A 30 13.94 13.19 8.93
CA ILE A 30 13.25 11.98 8.48
C ILE A 30 12.89 12.18 7.01
N LYS A 31 13.32 11.25 6.15
CA LYS A 31 13.02 11.24 4.72
C LYS A 31 12.24 9.97 4.36
N HIS A 32 11.58 10.01 3.20
CA HIS A 32 10.82 8.90 2.66
C HIS A 32 11.35 8.54 1.28
N ARG A 33 11.54 7.25 1.01
CA ARG A 33 11.86 6.72 -0.32
C ARG A 33 10.87 5.65 -0.75
N THR A 34 10.52 5.65 -2.03
CA THR A 34 9.70 4.59 -2.62
C THR A 34 10.58 3.36 -2.84
N ILE A 35 10.22 2.23 -2.23
CA ILE A 35 10.88 0.95 -2.44
C ILE A 35 10.28 0.22 -3.64
N ARG A 36 8.95 0.24 -3.77
CA ARG A 36 8.24 -0.49 -4.83
C ARG A 36 6.99 0.25 -5.27
N SER A 37 6.75 0.31 -6.58
CA SER A 37 5.45 0.73 -7.13
C SER A 37 4.57 -0.50 -7.35
N PHE A 38 3.30 -0.41 -6.94
CA PHE A 38 2.29 -1.44 -7.23
C PHE A 38 1.40 -1.06 -8.41
N GLY A 39 1.61 0.13 -9.00
CA GLY A 39 0.77 0.62 -10.09
C GLY A 39 -0.62 1.03 -9.62
N LEU A 40 -1.59 0.87 -10.52
CA LEU A 40 -2.97 1.27 -10.33
C LEU A 40 -3.79 0.11 -9.75
N LEU A 41 -4.44 0.34 -8.60
CA LEU A 41 -5.28 -0.63 -7.91
C LEU A 41 -6.72 -0.11 -7.74
N THR A 42 -7.67 -1.02 -7.61
CA THR A 42 -9.06 -0.67 -7.26
C THR A 42 -9.19 -0.34 -5.78
N GLU A 43 -10.26 0.37 -5.41
CA GLU A 43 -10.60 0.69 -4.02
C GLU A 43 -10.65 -0.55 -3.12
N GLU A 44 -11.23 -1.64 -3.61
CA GLU A 44 -11.35 -2.91 -2.88
C GLU A 44 -9.99 -3.59 -2.62
N GLN A 45 -9.01 -3.42 -3.52
CA GLN A 45 -7.69 -4.03 -3.38
C GLN A 45 -6.80 -3.30 -2.34
N VAL A 46 -7.04 -2.01 -2.12
CA VAL A 46 -6.20 -1.16 -1.26
C VAL A 46 -6.13 -1.65 0.20
N PRO A 47 -7.25 -2.03 0.86
CA PRO A 47 -7.23 -2.60 2.21
C PRO A 47 -6.34 -3.84 2.34
N TYR A 48 -6.41 -4.77 1.39
CA TYR A 48 -5.59 -5.99 1.41
C TYR A 48 -4.10 -5.66 1.30
N LEU A 49 -3.74 -4.72 0.42
CA LEU A 49 -2.36 -4.27 0.29
C LEU A 49 -1.86 -3.60 1.59
N LYS A 50 -2.67 -2.75 2.22
CA LYS A 50 -2.34 -2.15 3.52
C LYS A 50 -2.15 -3.20 4.61
N ALA A 51 -3.05 -4.19 4.67
CA ALA A 51 -2.99 -5.29 5.61
C ALA A 51 -1.71 -6.12 5.47
N MET A 52 -1.28 -6.42 4.24
CA MET A 52 -0.06 -7.19 3.95
C MET A 52 1.21 -6.54 4.52
N TYR A 53 1.26 -5.21 4.59
CA TYR A 53 2.41 -4.44 5.09
C TYR A 53 2.17 -3.77 6.46
N ALA A 54 1.06 -4.08 7.14
CA ALA A 54 0.79 -3.58 8.48
C ALA A 54 1.78 -4.20 9.48
N LYS A 55 2.10 -3.46 10.56
CA LYS A 55 2.94 -3.98 11.65
C LYS A 55 2.32 -5.25 12.28
N LYS A 56 1.00 -5.25 12.44
CA LYS A 56 0.22 -6.41 12.87
C LYS A 56 -0.46 -7.00 11.64
N LYS A 57 0.26 -7.86 10.91
CA LYS A 57 -0.26 -8.52 9.71
C LYS A 57 -1.42 -9.46 10.08
N PRO A 58 -2.58 -9.39 9.42
CA PRO A 58 -3.65 -10.34 9.67
C PRO A 58 -3.24 -11.73 9.18
N ARG A 59 -3.80 -12.76 9.83
CA ARG A 59 -3.72 -14.14 9.33
C ARG A 59 -4.65 -14.25 8.13
N LEU A 60 -4.13 -14.77 7.02
CA LEU A 60 -4.94 -15.08 5.86
C LEU A 60 -5.77 -16.33 6.19
N VAL A 61 -7.08 -16.20 6.07
CA VAL A 61 -8.04 -17.28 6.28
C VAL A 61 -8.78 -17.44 4.95
N TYR A 62 -8.79 -18.66 4.45
CA TYR A 62 -9.57 -19.04 3.29
C TYR A 62 -10.75 -19.86 3.80
N ASP A 63 -11.88 -19.78 3.09
CA ASP A 63 -12.93 -20.76 3.26
C ASP A 63 -12.41 -22.10 2.73
N ASP A 64 -12.74 -23.20 3.40
CA ASP A 64 -12.38 -24.53 2.92
C ASP A 64 -13.07 -24.77 1.57
N GLU A 65 -12.33 -25.25 0.56
CA GLU A 65 -12.92 -25.66 -0.72
C GLU A 65 -13.87 -26.84 -0.46
N GLU A 66 -15.17 -26.63 -0.65
CA GLU A 66 -16.23 -27.64 -0.50
C GLU A 66 -16.13 -28.76 -1.54
#